data_AF-B2G1E5-F1
#
_entry.id   AF-B2G1E5-F1
#
_cell.length_a   1.000
_cell.length_b   1.000
_cell.length_c   1.000
_cell.angle_alpha   90.00
_cell.angle_beta   90.00
_cell.angle_gamma   90.00
#
_symmetry.space_group_name_H-M   'P 1'
#
loop_
_entity.id
_entity.type
_entity.pdbx_description
1 polymer ?
#
loop_
_entity_poly.entity_id
_entity_poly.type
_entity_poly.pdbx_seq_one_letter_code
_entity_poly.pdbx_strand_id
1 'polypeptide(L)' 'ALRLTKVPGTDSNNNLQQRLRPVISLSEVAYHDCYDDCWIVLYDRVYDITNFLRL' A
#
# COMPACT_ATOMS: atom_id res chain seq x y z
N ALA A 1 -0.50 -13.14 -0.04
CA ALA A 1 -0.70 -13.92 -1.26
C ALA A 1 0.08 -13.29 -2.41
N LEU A 2 0.90 -14.07 -3.09
CA LEU A 2 1.64 -13.66 -4.28
C LEU A 2 0.65 -13.41 -5.43
N ARG A 3 0.77 -12.27 -6.11
CA ARG A 3 0.38 -12.14 -7.53
C ARG A 3 1.59 -11.65 -8.32
N LEU A 4 2.46 -12.60 -8.62
CA LEU A 4 3.46 -12.52 -9.68
C LEU A 4 2.83 -13.04 -10.97
N THR A 5 2.38 -12.15 -11.86
CA THR A 5 2.24 -12.49 -13.28
C THR A 5 2.57 -11.29 -14.14
N LYS A 6 3.85 -11.14 -14.49
CA LYS A 6 4.23 -10.75 -15.84
C LYS A 6 5.63 -11.29 -16.16
N VAL A 7 5.68 -12.16 -17.16
CA VAL A 7 6.88 -12.67 -17.87
C VAL A 7 6.76 -12.16 -19.32
N PRO A 8 7.81 -12.12 -20.18
CA PRO A 8 9.25 -12.20 -19.99
C PRO A 8 9.97 -10.92 -20.49
N GLY A 9 11.29 -10.87 -20.33
CA GLY A 9 12.15 -9.70 -20.55
C GLY A 9 12.17 -9.12 -21.96
N THR A 10 12.43 -7.81 -21.99
CA THR A 10 12.98 -6.94 -23.06
C THR A 10 13.00 -5.55 -22.41
N ASP A 11 13.98 -4.69 -22.49
CA ASP A 11 15.42 -4.74 -22.68
C ASP A 11 15.92 -3.50 -21.94
N SER A 12 17.19 -3.53 -21.54
CA SER A 12 18.06 -2.41 -21.19
C SER A 12 17.47 -1.01 -20.93
N ASN A 13 17.94 -0.44 -19.82
CA ASN A 13 18.09 0.99 -19.49
C ASN A 13 17.11 1.55 -18.45
N ASN A 14 17.69 1.91 -17.28
CA ASN A 14 17.19 2.82 -16.25
C ASN A 14 15.98 2.35 -15.42
N ASN A 15 16.16 1.35 -14.54
CA ASN A 15 15.15 0.99 -13.52
C ASN A 15 15.69 1.06 -12.08
N LEU A 16 16.35 2.16 -11.74
CA LEU A 16 16.55 2.57 -10.34
C LEU A 16 15.29 3.29 -9.78
N GLN A 17 14.09 3.01 -10.29
CA GLN A 17 12.85 3.36 -9.61
C GLN A 17 12.69 2.44 -8.39
N GLN A 18 13.62 2.59 -7.44
CA GLN A 18 13.48 2.17 -6.07
C GLN A 18 12.11 2.68 -5.65
N ARG A 19 11.18 1.77 -5.41
CA ARG A 19 9.77 2.09 -5.20
C ARG A 19 9.64 2.95 -3.95
N LEU A 20 9.68 4.26 -4.12
CA LEU A 20 9.43 5.21 -3.06
C LEU A 20 8.02 4.93 -2.56
N ARG A 21 7.92 4.55 -1.29
CA ARG A 21 6.63 4.38 -0.64
C ARG A 21 6.04 5.78 -0.47
N PRO A 22 4.78 6.01 -0.86
CA PRO A 22 4.13 7.29 -0.60
C PRO A 22 4.18 7.61 0.89
N VAL A 23 4.50 8.86 1.22
CA VAL A 23 4.34 9.38 2.58
C VAL A 23 2.88 9.82 2.71
N ILE A 24 2.21 9.32 3.75
CA ILE A 24 0.80 9.62 4.04
C ILE A 24 0.77 10.45 5.33
N SER A 25 0.04 11.57 5.33
CA SER A 25 -0.10 12.41 6.52
C SER A 25 -1.11 11.82 7.48
N LEU A 26 -0.96 12.10 8.78
CA LEU A 26 -1.94 11.67 9.78
C LEU A 26 -3.32 12.28 9.56
N SER A 27 -3.39 13.48 8.97
CA SER A 27 -4.66 14.11 8.59
C SER A 27 -5.40 13.31 7.52
N GLU A 28 -4.68 12.70 6.58
CA GLU A 28 -5.27 11.82 5.56
C GLU A 28 -5.79 10.54 6.22
N VAL A 29 -4.96 9.90 7.05
CA VAL A 29 -5.34 8.66 7.75
C VAL A 29 -6.60 8.87 8.60
N ALA A 30 -6.79 10.05 9.20
CA ALA A 30 -7.93 10.36 10.03
C ALA A 30 -9.29 10.32 9.30
N TYR A 31 -9.32 10.40 7.97
CA TYR A 31 -10.55 10.27 7.19
C TYR A 31 -11.00 8.81 6.98
N HIS A 32 -10.13 7.83 7.26
CA HIS A 32 -10.38 6.40 7.05
C HIS A 32 -10.68 5.70 8.39
N ASP A 33 -11.81 6.06 9.00
CA ASP A 33 -12.22 5.63 10.34
C ASP A 33 -13.51 4.78 10.39
N CYS A 34 -14.02 4.37 9.22
CA CYS A 34 -15.30 3.66 9.08
C CYS A 34 -15.09 2.16 8.83
N TYR A 35 -16.08 1.33 9.19
CA TYR A 35 -15.98 -0.14 9.06
C TYR A 35 -15.70 -0.60 7.61
N ASP A 36 -16.20 0.15 6.63
CA ASP A 36 -16.04 -0.11 5.21
C ASP A 36 -14.86 0.65 4.56
N ASP A 37 -14.14 1.47 5.32
CA ASP A 37 -12.92 2.20 4.94
C ASP A 37 -12.10 2.54 6.21
N CYS A 38 -11.31 1.57 6.69
CA CYS A 38 -10.59 1.66 7.95
C CYS A 38 -9.09 1.51 7.77
N TRP A 39 -8.33 2.55 8.10
CA TRP A 39 -6.87 2.51 8.11
C TRP A 39 -6.34 2.62 9.54
N ILE A 40 -5.21 1.96 9.80
CA ILE A 40 -4.50 2.05 11.08
C ILE A 40 -3.04 2.41 10.87
N VAL A 41 -2.46 3.08 11.86
CA VAL A 41 -1.03 3.34 11.93
C VAL A 41 -0.40 2.36 12.92
N LEU A 42 0.59 1.59 12.46
CA LEU A 42 1.43 0.74 13.31
C LEU A 42 2.88 1.13 13.07
N TYR A 43 3.52 1.70 14.09
CA TYR A 43 4.83 2.36 13.98
C TYR A 43 4.83 3.47 12.91
N ASP A 44 5.69 3.38 11.89
CA ASP A 44 5.84 4.37 10.83
C ASP A 44 5.05 4.04 9.56
N ARG A 45 4.09 3.10 9.64
CA ARG A 45 3.36 2.59 8.47
C ARG A 45 1.87 2.68 8.65
N VAL A 46 1.22 3.06 7.56
CA VAL A 46 -0.23 3.04 7.40
C VAL A 46 -0.64 1.73 6.76
N TYR A 47 -1.67 1.10 7.31
CA TYR A 47 -2.26 -0.15 6.82
C TYR A 47 -3.73 0.05 6.57
N ASP A 48 -4.20 -0.29 5.37
CA ASP A 48 -5.61 -0.49 5.09
C ASP A 48 -6.04 -1.86 5.64
N ILE A 49 -6.91 -1.86 6.65
CA ILE A 49 -7.42 -3.06 7.31
C ILE A 49 -8.89 -3.31 6.98
N THR A 50 -9.47 -2.57 6.04
CA THR A 50 -10.89 -2.68 5.65
C THR A 50 -11.31 -4.11 5.37
N ASN A 51 -10.47 -4.86 4.64
CA ASN A 51 -10.76 -6.26 4.30
C ASN A 51 -10.61 -7.22 5.49
N PHE A 52 -9.81 -6.86 6.49
CA PHE A 52 -9.63 -7.68 7.69
C PHE A 52 -10.86 -7.63 8.60
N LEU A 53 -11.54 -6.48 8.68
CA LEU A 53 -12.73 -6.31 9.51
C LEU A 53 -13.97 -7.06 8.98
N ARG A 54 -13.98 -7.42 7.69
CA ARG A 54 -15.08 -8.11 7.01
C ARG A 54 -14.96 -9.63 7.05
N LEU A 55 -13.86 -10.18 7.58
CA LEU A 55 -13.64 -11.61 7.80
C LEU A 55 -14.18 -12.03 9.17
#